data_AF-A0A2V1CIP1-F1
#
_entry.id   AF-A0A2V1CIP1-F1
#
_cell.length_a   1.000
_cell.length_b   1.000
_cell.length_c   1.000
_cell.angle_alpha   90.00
_cell.angle_beta   90.00
_cell.angle_gamma   90.00
#
_symmetry.space_group_name_H-M   'P 1'
#
loop_
_entity.id
_entity.type
_entity.pdbx_description
1 polymer ?
#
loop_
_entity_poly.entity_id
_entity_poly.type
_entity_poly.pdbx_seq_one_letter_code
_entity_poly.pdbx_strand_id
1 'polypeptide(L)'
;GEAQLEGEYYSMSKLYQKLPEVPPQPLGYGKLEIKHLHASFYLSEFIEFDDKVSLAPDLVGRTIALLHKANLRPEMDRFGTDIPTWDGVFEQTVEWESSWATYFGKMLKHHFDCDRLNNGPWDEFNDYMRRTQEIVIPRLLGPLEGNGNRIIPCFIHGDLWEGNFGIEKGSGNLFIFDANGYFAHHEMELGMWRVKHHEMHSPAYRDEYLKNMPASIPANQFDDRNRLYSVKFSLAFSFHHHGSLARQK
;
A
#
# COMPACT_ATOMS: atom_id res chain seq x y z
N GLY A 1 0.79 -12.84 -13.48
CA GLY A 1 0.07 -14.06 -13.92
C GLY A 1 -1.42 -13.93 -13.65
N GLU A 2 -2.28 -14.89 -14.01
CA GLU A 2 -3.74 -14.75 -13.82
C GLU A 2 -4.13 -14.32 -12.38
N ALA A 3 -3.60 -15.01 -11.36
CA ALA A 3 -3.88 -14.69 -9.96
C ALA A 3 -3.45 -13.27 -9.54
N GLN A 4 -2.43 -12.72 -10.21
CA GLN A 4 -1.99 -11.35 -9.98
C GLN A 4 -3.00 -10.34 -10.55
N LEU A 5 -3.48 -10.59 -11.77
CA LEU A 5 -4.49 -9.76 -12.42
C LEU A 5 -5.86 -9.88 -11.74
N GLU A 6 -6.17 -11.03 -11.14
CA GLU A 6 -7.34 -11.21 -10.26
C GLU A 6 -7.24 -10.34 -9.01
N GLY A 7 -6.06 -10.34 -8.35
CA GLY A 7 -5.76 -9.48 -7.21
C GLY A 7 -5.89 -7.99 -7.52
N GLU A 8 -5.37 -7.57 -8.67
CA GLU A 8 -5.50 -6.18 -9.15
C GLU A 8 -6.95 -5.82 -9.46
N TYR A 9 -7.65 -6.65 -10.24
CA TYR A 9 -9.07 -6.45 -10.56
C TYR A 9 -9.94 -6.33 -9.29
N TYR A 10 -9.73 -7.19 -8.30
CA TYR A 10 -10.42 -7.12 -7.01
C TYR A 10 -10.15 -5.82 -6.27
N SER A 11 -8.88 -5.41 -6.22
CA SER A 11 -8.44 -4.19 -5.52
C SER A 11 -9.04 -2.95 -6.17
N MET A 12 -8.88 -2.84 -7.48
CA MET A 12 -9.44 -1.76 -8.29
C MET A 12 -10.97 -1.72 -8.18
N SER A 13 -11.64 -2.88 -8.18
CA SER A 13 -13.10 -2.97 -8.05
C SER A 13 -13.60 -2.46 -6.70
N LYS A 14 -12.91 -2.78 -5.59
CA LYS A 14 -13.29 -2.26 -4.27
C LYS A 14 -13.09 -0.76 -4.16
N LEU A 15 -11.98 -0.23 -4.68
CA LEU A 15 -11.73 1.21 -4.70
C LEU A 15 -12.77 1.94 -5.55
N TYR A 16 -13.05 1.43 -6.76
CA TYR A 16 -14.04 1.99 -7.67
C TYR A 16 -15.44 1.99 -7.08
N GLN A 17 -15.84 0.91 -6.38
CA GLN A 17 -17.15 0.85 -5.72
C GLN A 17 -17.35 1.97 -4.68
N LYS A 18 -16.28 2.44 -4.05
CA LYS A 18 -16.34 3.45 -2.99
C LYS A 18 -16.18 4.88 -3.51
N LEU A 19 -15.37 5.08 -4.53
CA LEU A 19 -15.09 6.40 -5.09
C LEU A 19 -14.80 6.29 -6.60
N PRO A 20 -15.83 6.12 -7.45
CA PRO A 20 -15.67 5.84 -8.88
C PRO A 20 -14.89 6.87 -9.68
N GLU A 21 -14.74 8.09 -9.16
CA GLU A 21 -14.04 9.20 -9.81
C GLU A 21 -12.50 9.16 -9.65
N VAL A 22 -11.95 8.21 -8.88
CA VAL A 22 -10.51 8.13 -8.59
C VAL A 22 -9.82 6.96 -9.32
N PRO A 23 -10.28 5.70 -9.27
CA PRO A 23 -9.70 4.65 -10.10
C PRO A 23 -10.42 4.56 -11.46
N PRO A 24 -9.74 4.18 -12.56
CA PRO A 24 -10.41 3.81 -13.80
C PRO A 24 -11.34 2.62 -13.54
N GLN A 25 -12.47 2.55 -14.25
CA GLN A 25 -13.40 1.43 -14.08
C GLN A 25 -12.72 0.10 -14.44
N PRO A 26 -12.62 -0.89 -13.51
CA PRO A 26 -12.21 -2.24 -13.87
C PRO A 26 -13.34 -2.94 -14.63
N LEU A 27 -13.03 -3.52 -15.79
CA LEU A 27 -14.01 -4.14 -16.69
C LEU A 27 -13.97 -5.67 -16.67
N GLY A 28 -12.79 -6.26 -16.41
CA GLY A 28 -12.66 -7.70 -16.27
C GLY A 28 -11.21 -8.19 -16.30
N TYR A 29 -11.01 -9.48 -16.04
CA TYR A 29 -9.73 -10.17 -16.19
C TYR A 29 -9.98 -11.60 -16.67
N GLY A 30 -8.95 -12.27 -17.18
CA GLY A 30 -9.08 -13.68 -17.58
C GLY A 30 -7.86 -14.26 -18.29
N LYS A 31 -8.02 -15.47 -18.83
CA LYS A 31 -7.00 -16.14 -19.67
C LYS A 31 -7.25 -15.87 -21.14
N LEU A 32 -6.17 -15.74 -21.90
CA LEU A 32 -6.21 -15.81 -23.34
C LEU A 32 -6.13 -17.27 -23.78
N GLU A 33 -7.15 -17.74 -24.50
CA GLU A 33 -7.16 -19.07 -25.12
C GLU A 33 -6.43 -19.05 -26.47
N ILE A 34 -5.12 -18.79 -26.43
CA ILE A 34 -4.27 -18.76 -27.63
C ILE A 34 -3.37 -20.00 -27.62
N LYS A 35 -3.41 -20.77 -28.70
CA LYS A 35 -2.62 -22.00 -28.85
C LYS A 35 -1.13 -21.70 -28.63
N HIS A 36 -0.50 -22.42 -27.69
CA HIS A 36 0.92 -22.26 -27.31
C HIS A 36 1.30 -20.95 -26.59
N LEU A 37 0.33 -20.17 -26.11
CA LEU A 37 0.59 -18.97 -25.31
C LEU A 37 -0.16 -19.03 -23.97
N HIS A 38 0.59 -19.08 -22.87
CA HIS A 38 0.03 -18.92 -21.53
C HIS A 38 0.02 -17.43 -21.17
N ALA A 39 -1.06 -16.75 -21.51
CA ALA A 39 -1.23 -15.33 -21.22
C ALA A 39 -2.57 -15.07 -20.53
N SER A 40 -2.59 -14.01 -19.73
CA SER A 40 -3.77 -13.50 -19.03
C SER A 40 -3.92 -12.02 -19.34
N PHE A 41 -5.12 -11.49 -19.17
CA PHE A 41 -5.45 -10.09 -19.43
C PHE A 41 -6.19 -9.48 -18.26
N TYR A 42 -6.08 -8.16 -18.15
CA TYR A 42 -6.91 -7.27 -17.34
C TYR A 42 -7.42 -6.17 -18.28
N LEU A 43 -8.69 -5.80 -18.11
CA LEU A 43 -9.36 -4.75 -18.87
C LEU A 43 -9.84 -3.69 -17.91
N SER A 44 -9.55 -2.43 -18.22
CA SER A 44 -10.01 -1.26 -17.51
C SER A 44 -10.45 -0.18 -18.48
N GLU A 45 -11.16 0.81 -17.96
CA GLU A 45 -11.40 2.09 -18.63
C GLU A 45 -10.08 2.72 -19.07
N PHE A 46 -10.08 3.24 -20.30
CA PHE A 46 -8.94 3.98 -20.82
C PHE A 46 -9.04 5.46 -20.41
N ILE A 47 -8.02 5.94 -19.71
CA ILE A 47 -7.87 7.35 -19.33
C ILE A 47 -6.64 7.91 -20.03
N GLU A 48 -6.78 9.05 -20.73
CA GLU A 48 -5.64 9.74 -21.33
C GLU A 48 -4.98 10.64 -20.27
N PHE A 49 -3.77 10.30 -19.83
CA PHE A 49 -3.02 11.10 -18.87
C PHE A 49 -2.18 12.20 -19.54
N ASP A 50 -1.94 13.28 -18.80
CA ASP A 50 -1.00 14.34 -19.18
C ASP A 50 0.29 14.25 -18.37
N ASP A 51 1.30 13.59 -18.95
CA ASP A 51 2.63 13.40 -18.34
C ASP A 51 3.39 14.71 -18.05
N LYS A 52 2.89 15.86 -18.54
CA LYS A 52 3.49 17.17 -18.28
C LYS A 52 2.97 17.81 -17.01
N VAL A 53 1.88 17.30 -16.44
CA VAL A 53 1.29 17.83 -15.22
C VAL A 53 1.92 17.15 -14.01
N SER A 54 2.55 17.94 -13.15
CA SER A 54 3.14 17.43 -11.91
C SER A 54 2.05 16.99 -10.92
N LEU A 55 2.33 15.91 -10.18
CA LEU A 55 1.51 15.48 -9.04
C LEU A 55 1.60 16.51 -7.89
N ALA A 56 0.70 17.48 -7.88
CA ALA A 56 0.72 18.52 -6.85
C ALA A 56 0.34 17.93 -5.46
N PRO A 57 1.12 18.21 -4.39
CA PRO A 57 0.87 17.62 -3.07
C PRO A 57 -0.53 17.86 -2.51
N ASP A 58 -1.11 19.01 -2.82
CA ASP A 58 -2.43 19.41 -2.34
C ASP A 58 -3.54 18.62 -3.05
N LEU A 59 -3.41 18.34 -4.34
CA LEU A 59 -4.31 17.46 -5.08
C LEU A 59 -4.20 16.02 -4.57
N VAL A 60 -2.98 15.48 -4.50
CA VAL A 60 -2.72 14.11 -4.04
C VAL A 60 -3.23 13.90 -2.62
N GLY A 61 -2.81 14.74 -1.68
CA GLY A 61 -3.16 14.61 -0.27
C GLY A 61 -4.68 14.68 -0.05
N ARG A 62 -5.38 15.60 -0.72
CA ARG A 62 -6.84 15.70 -0.64
C ARG A 62 -7.55 14.48 -1.22
N THR A 63 -7.17 14.04 -2.43
CA THR A 63 -7.83 12.92 -3.12
C THR A 63 -7.62 11.60 -2.38
N ILE A 64 -6.40 11.31 -1.91
CA ILE A 64 -6.13 10.07 -1.17
C ILE A 64 -6.80 10.07 0.20
N ALA A 65 -6.87 11.22 0.89
CA ALA A 65 -7.65 11.32 2.12
C ALA A 65 -9.16 11.11 1.88
N LEU A 66 -9.70 11.61 0.77
CA LEU A 66 -11.10 11.37 0.38
C LEU A 66 -11.35 9.88 0.11
N LEU A 67 -10.47 9.23 -0.65
CA LEU A 67 -10.53 7.81 -0.94
C LEU A 67 -10.51 6.96 0.34
N HIS A 68 -9.57 7.22 1.24
CA HIS A 68 -9.48 6.48 2.51
C HIS A 68 -10.71 6.68 3.39
N LYS A 69 -11.25 7.91 3.48
CA LYS A 69 -12.51 8.16 4.20
C LYS A 69 -13.68 7.34 3.64
N ALA A 70 -13.80 7.27 2.31
CA ALA A 70 -14.85 6.48 1.65
C ALA A 70 -14.67 4.96 1.85
N ASN A 71 -13.42 4.53 2.11
CA ASN A 71 -13.04 3.13 2.29
C ASN A 71 -12.93 2.67 3.75
N LEU A 72 -13.22 3.54 4.73
CA LEU A 72 -13.34 3.13 6.13
C LEU A 72 -14.47 2.11 6.31
N ARG A 73 -14.22 1.09 7.13
CA ARG A 73 -15.16 0.00 7.45
C ARG A 73 -15.38 -0.11 8.97
N PRO A 74 -16.21 0.77 9.56
CA PRO A 74 -16.48 0.77 11.00
C PRO A 74 -17.08 -0.54 11.54
N GLU A 75 -17.71 -1.32 10.66
CA GLU A 75 -18.31 -2.62 10.93
C GLU A 75 -17.30 -3.77 10.97
N MET A 76 -16.08 -3.55 10.48
CA MET A 76 -15.03 -4.56 10.42
C MET A 76 -14.13 -4.51 11.67
N ASP A 77 -13.70 -5.68 12.14
CA ASP A 77 -12.91 -5.87 13.35
C ASP A 77 -11.57 -6.59 13.10
N ARG A 78 -11.20 -6.77 11.84
CA ARG A 78 -9.98 -7.47 11.42
C ARG A 78 -9.32 -6.80 10.21
N PHE A 79 -8.05 -7.11 10.00
CA PHE A 79 -7.17 -6.62 8.93
C PHE A 79 -6.73 -7.79 8.05
N GLY A 80 -6.63 -7.54 6.75
CA GLY A 80 -6.41 -8.60 5.77
C GLY A 80 -7.03 -8.32 4.41
N THR A 81 -7.07 -9.35 3.57
CA THR A 81 -7.75 -9.30 2.26
C THR A 81 -8.45 -10.64 2.01
N ASP A 82 -9.52 -10.63 1.23
CA ASP A 82 -10.34 -11.83 0.98
C ASP A 82 -9.67 -12.77 -0.03
N ILE A 83 -8.79 -12.24 -0.88
CA ILE A 83 -8.10 -12.98 -1.94
C ILE A 83 -6.62 -12.63 -1.99
N PRO A 84 -5.79 -13.48 -2.62
CA PRO A 84 -4.39 -13.15 -2.86
C PRO A 84 -4.19 -11.81 -3.57
N THR A 85 -3.32 -10.98 -2.99
CA THR A 85 -2.82 -9.75 -3.61
C THR A 85 -1.30 -9.84 -3.74
N TRP A 86 -0.69 -9.00 -4.58
CA TRP A 86 0.70 -9.19 -5.00
C TRP A 86 1.50 -7.91 -4.91
N ASP A 87 2.71 -8.01 -4.35
CA ASP A 87 3.76 -7.00 -4.44
C ASP A 87 4.74 -7.48 -5.53
N GLY A 88 4.52 -7.04 -6.77
CA GLY A 88 5.22 -7.54 -7.95
C GLY A 88 5.17 -9.07 -8.08
N VAL A 89 6.29 -9.76 -7.90
CA VAL A 89 6.37 -11.23 -8.09
C VAL A 89 5.99 -12.06 -6.86
N PHE A 90 5.78 -11.44 -5.71
CA PHE A 90 5.43 -12.14 -4.47
C PHE A 90 3.99 -11.85 -4.08
N GLU A 91 3.26 -12.90 -3.72
CA GLU A 91 2.00 -12.75 -3.01
C GLU A 91 2.28 -12.04 -1.68
N GLN A 92 1.50 -11.02 -1.32
CA GLN A 92 1.69 -10.25 -0.07
C GLN A 92 0.77 -10.70 1.07
N THR A 93 -0.18 -11.59 0.80
CA THR A 93 -1.23 -12.00 1.72
C THR A 93 -0.68 -12.72 2.94
N VAL A 94 -1.19 -12.35 4.11
CA VAL A 94 -0.99 -13.07 5.38
C VAL A 94 -2.36 -13.31 6.02
N GLU A 95 -2.43 -14.19 7.03
CA GLU A 95 -3.72 -14.51 7.65
C GLU A 95 -4.37 -13.29 8.31
N TRP A 96 -5.70 -13.24 8.24
CA TRP A 96 -6.50 -12.22 8.89
C TRP A 96 -6.20 -12.13 10.39
N GLU A 97 -6.12 -10.90 10.90
CA GLU A 97 -5.82 -10.61 12.30
C GLU A 97 -6.72 -9.52 12.85
N SER A 98 -7.07 -9.62 14.13
CA SER A 98 -7.90 -8.61 14.82
C SER A 98 -7.10 -7.44 15.37
N SER A 99 -5.79 -7.63 15.61
CA SER A 99 -4.87 -6.54 15.96
C SER A 99 -4.06 -6.12 14.76
N TRP A 100 -4.05 -4.82 14.48
CA TRP A 100 -3.20 -4.25 13.44
C TRP A 100 -1.72 -4.47 13.72
N ALA A 101 -1.29 -4.38 14.98
CA ALA A 101 0.10 -4.62 15.35
C ALA A 101 0.54 -6.05 14.99
N THR A 102 -0.29 -7.05 15.27
CA THR A 102 -0.05 -8.44 14.89
C THR A 102 -0.06 -8.62 13.38
N TYR A 103 -1.06 -8.08 12.68
CA TYR A 103 -1.16 -8.16 11.22
C TYR A 103 0.07 -7.57 10.54
N PHE A 104 0.45 -6.34 10.91
CA PHE A 104 1.61 -5.66 10.37
C PHE A 104 2.91 -6.42 10.68
N GLY A 105 3.04 -6.99 11.87
CA GLY A 105 4.18 -7.84 12.23
C GLY A 105 4.33 -9.06 11.30
N LYS A 106 3.23 -9.79 11.06
CA LYS A 106 3.23 -10.91 10.11
C LYS A 106 3.58 -10.46 8.70
N MET A 107 2.94 -9.40 8.21
CA MET A 107 3.19 -8.85 6.88
C MET A 107 4.65 -8.43 6.71
N LEU A 108 5.22 -7.68 7.66
CA LEU A 108 6.61 -7.23 7.59
C LEU A 108 7.59 -8.40 7.62
N LYS A 109 7.32 -9.42 8.44
CA LYS A 109 8.12 -10.66 8.47
C LYS A 109 8.08 -11.37 7.12
N HIS A 110 6.88 -11.50 6.53
CA HIS A 110 6.68 -12.11 5.22
C HIS A 110 7.51 -11.40 4.14
N HIS A 111 7.46 -10.06 4.08
CA HIS A 111 8.25 -9.28 3.12
C HIS A 111 9.76 -9.45 3.32
N PHE A 112 10.22 -9.57 4.57
CA PHE A 112 11.61 -9.88 4.86
C PHE A 112 12.01 -11.30 4.40
N ASP A 113 11.12 -12.29 4.56
CA ASP A 113 11.35 -13.63 4.04
C ASP A 113 11.39 -13.67 2.50
N CYS A 114 10.52 -12.89 1.82
CA CYS A 114 10.57 -12.71 0.37
C CYS A 114 11.89 -12.09 -0.09
N ASP A 115 12.38 -11.05 0.59
CA ASP A 115 13.70 -10.46 0.30
C ASP A 115 14.83 -11.46 0.53
N ARG A 116 14.78 -12.23 1.60
CA ARG A 116 15.77 -13.28 1.84
C ARG A 116 15.74 -14.37 0.78
N LEU A 117 14.55 -14.73 0.30
CA LEU A 117 14.38 -15.73 -0.75
C LEU A 117 14.97 -15.25 -2.08
N ASN A 118 14.73 -13.99 -2.45
CA ASN A 118 15.22 -13.47 -3.72
C ASN A 118 16.70 -13.04 -3.68
N ASN A 119 17.12 -12.39 -2.60
CA ASN A 119 18.44 -11.75 -2.52
C ASN A 119 19.44 -12.48 -1.60
N GLY A 120 19.06 -13.62 -1.02
CA GLY A 120 19.89 -14.37 -0.08
C GLY A 120 19.92 -13.79 1.34
N PRO A 121 20.70 -14.39 2.26
CA PRO A 121 20.70 -14.04 3.68
C PRO A 121 21.16 -12.61 3.95
N TRP A 122 20.63 -12.02 5.03
CA TRP A 122 20.98 -10.67 5.49
C TRP A 122 21.16 -10.66 7.02
N ASP A 123 22.28 -11.21 7.49
CA ASP A 123 22.49 -11.51 8.91
C ASP A 123 22.41 -10.27 9.82
N GLU A 124 22.95 -9.13 9.36
CA GLU A 124 22.86 -7.86 10.10
C GLU A 124 21.40 -7.41 10.29
N PHE A 125 20.54 -7.65 9.30
CA PHE A 125 19.13 -7.24 9.35
C PHE A 125 18.27 -8.20 10.17
N ASN A 126 18.73 -9.43 10.45
CA ASN A 126 18.00 -10.35 11.32
C ASN A 126 17.80 -9.79 12.74
N ASP A 127 18.84 -9.18 13.34
CA ASP A 127 18.72 -8.58 14.68
C ASP A 127 17.80 -7.34 14.66
N TYR A 128 17.92 -6.49 13.62
CA TYR A 128 17.02 -5.36 13.44
C TYR A 128 15.57 -5.80 13.26
N MET A 129 15.32 -6.84 12.47
CA MET A 129 13.98 -7.40 12.29
C MET A 129 13.42 -7.99 13.58
N ARG A 130 14.21 -8.75 14.33
CA ARG A 130 13.81 -9.26 15.64
C ARG A 130 13.43 -8.13 16.59
N ARG A 131 14.29 -7.11 16.73
CA ARG A 131 14.00 -5.94 17.58
C ARG A 131 12.79 -5.15 17.09
N THR A 132 12.58 -5.07 15.78
CA THR A 132 11.40 -4.41 15.19
C THR A 132 10.12 -5.14 15.57
N GLN A 133 10.12 -6.48 15.48
CA GLN A 133 8.99 -7.33 15.87
C GLN A 133 8.71 -7.27 17.37
N GLU A 134 9.74 -7.41 18.22
CA GLU A 134 9.58 -7.56 19.66
C GLU A 134 9.38 -6.23 20.41
N ILE A 135 9.89 -5.11 19.86
CA ILE A 135 9.95 -3.83 20.57
C ILE A 135 9.24 -2.73 19.79
N VAL A 136 9.66 -2.48 18.54
CA VAL A 136 9.23 -1.29 17.79
C VAL A 136 7.75 -1.36 17.42
N ILE A 137 7.29 -2.49 16.88
CA ILE A 137 5.90 -2.71 16.50
C ILE A 137 4.97 -2.59 17.72
N PRO A 138 5.18 -3.31 18.84
CA PRO A 138 4.36 -3.15 20.03
C PRO A 138 4.36 -1.71 20.57
N ARG A 139 5.51 -1.03 20.54
CA ARG A 139 5.66 0.33 21.09
C ARG A 139 4.96 1.41 20.27
N LEU A 140 4.95 1.28 18.94
CA LEU A 140 4.40 2.28 18.02
C LEU A 140 2.97 1.96 17.57
N LEU A 141 2.63 0.69 17.42
CA LEU A 141 1.32 0.26 16.92
C LEU A 141 0.37 -0.16 18.05
N GLY A 142 0.88 -0.71 19.16
CA GLY A 142 0.06 -1.06 20.32
C GLY A 142 -0.79 0.09 20.88
N PRO A 143 -0.27 1.34 21.00
CA PRO A 143 -1.06 2.48 21.46
C PRO A 143 -2.26 2.87 20.58
N LEU A 144 -2.30 2.43 19.32
CA LEU A 144 -3.42 2.69 18.41
C LEU A 144 -4.69 1.91 18.78
N GLU A 145 -4.52 0.80 19.51
CA GLU A 145 -5.59 -0.12 19.90
C GLU A 145 -5.71 -0.22 21.45
N GLY A 146 -4.89 0.56 22.17
CA GLY A 146 -4.89 0.63 23.64
C GLY A 146 -5.63 1.86 24.18
N ASN A 147 -5.91 1.87 25.49
CA ASN A 147 -6.52 3.01 26.20
C ASN A 147 -7.86 3.50 25.59
N GLY A 148 -8.66 2.58 25.04
CA GLY A 148 -9.94 2.90 24.39
C GLY A 148 -9.80 3.40 22.94
N ASN A 149 -8.58 3.51 22.41
CA ASN A 149 -8.35 3.74 20.99
C ASN A 149 -8.70 2.49 20.19
N ARG A 150 -9.14 2.69 18.95
CA ARG A 150 -9.40 1.62 17.99
C ARG A 150 -9.07 2.12 16.59
N ILE A 151 -8.37 1.31 15.82
CA ILE A 151 -8.19 1.54 14.38
C ILE A 151 -9.47 1.10 13.67
N ILE A 152 -10.02 1.95 12.83
CA ILE A 152 -11.07 1.55 11.89
C ILE A 152 -10.35 1.01 10.64
N PRO A 153 -10.56 -0.27 10.25
CA PRO A 153 -9.98 -0.80 9.03
C PRO A 153 -10.37 0.05 7.82
N CYS A 154 -9.39 0.36 6.98
CA CYS A 154 -9.53 1.10 5.73
C CYS A 154 -9.08 0.19 4.60
N PHE A 155 -9.87 0.03 3.54
CA PHE A 155 -9.34 -0.61 2.34
C PHE A 155 -8.39 0.38 1.66
N ILE A 156 -7.10 0.09 1.67
CA ILE A 156 -6.06 0.93 1.08
C ILE A 156 -5.70 0.41 -0.32
N HIS A 157 -5.05 1.24 -1.13
CA HIS A 157 -4.57 0.87 -2.46
C HIS A 157 -3.41 -0.12 -2.39
N GLY A 158 -2.49 0.08 -1.44
CA GLY A 158 -1.39 -0.84 -1.12
C GLY A 158 -0.08 -0.57 -1.83
N ASP A 159 -0.11 0.22 -2.92
CA ASP A 159 1.05 0.56 -3.77
C ASP A 159 1.03 2.00 -4.32
N LEU A 160 0.73 3.03 -3.50
CA LEU A 160 0.65 4.42 -3.99
C LEU A 160 2.01 5.15 -4.04
N TRP A 161 2.77 4.93 -5.11
CA TRP A 161 3.97 5.72 -5.46
C TRP A 161 3.71 6.52 -6.74
N GLU A 162 4.62 7.44 -7.13
CA GLU A 162 4.41 8.37 -8.25
C GLU A 162 4.04 7.70 -9.57
N GLY A 163 4.51 6.47 -9.82
CA GLY A 163 4.20 5.71 -11.03
C GLY A 163 2.77 5.19 -11.12
N ASN A 164 2.05 5.12 -9.99
CA ASN A 164 0.68 4.60 -9.88
C ASN A 164 -0.35 5.74 -9.77
N PHE A 165 0.03 6.95 -10.15
CA PHE A 165 -0.84 8.10 -10.29
C PHE A 165 -0.88 8.59 -11.73
N GLY A 166 -2.03 9.12 -12.15
CA GLY A 166 -2.17 9.78 -13.43
C GLY A 166 -3.05 11.01 -13.31
N ILE A 167 -2.74 12.09 -14.03
CA ILE A 167 -3.61 13.25 -14.13
C ILE A 167 -4.34 13.18 -15.46
N GLU A 168 -5.66 13.06 -15.43
CA GLU A 168 -6.48 13.02 -16.65
C GLU A 168 -6.33 14.33 -17.43
N LYS A 169 -6.04 14.18 -18.72
CA LYS A 169 -5.93 15.29 -19.65
C LYS A 169 -7.29 15.98 -19.82
N GLY A 170 -7.32 17.28 -19.58
CA GLY A 170 -8.50 18.12 -19.75
C GLY A 170 -9.22 18.41 -18.43
N SER A 171 -9.59 17.39 -17.65
CA SER A 171 -10.24 17.61 -16.34
C SER A 171 -9.26 18.01 -15.24
N GLY A 172 -8.02 17.49 -15.30
CA GLY A 172 -7.04 17.62 -14.22
C GLY A 172 -7.33 16.72 -13.02
N ASN A 173 -8.26 15.76 -13.14
CA ASN A 173 -8.58 14.82 -12.06
C ASN A 173 -7.41 13.85 -11.84
N LEU A 174 -7.17 13.51 -10.57
CA LEU A 174 -6.17 12.53 -10.18
C LEU A 174 -6.77 11.13 -10.22
N PHE A 175 -6.13 10.25 -10.97
CA PHE A 175 -6.42 8.83 -11.01
C PHE A 175 -5.34 8.01 -10.31
N ILE A 176 -5.74 6.85 -9.79
CA ILE A 176 -4.84 5.81 -9.25
C ILE A 176 -5.06 4.48 -9.98
N PHE A 177 -4.01 3.68 -10.12
CA PHE A 177 -4.06 2.39 -10.81
C PHE A 177 -3.00 1.43 -10.26
N ASP A 178 -3.05 0.16 -10.69
CA ASP A 178 -2.15 -0.90 -10.25
C ASP A 178 -2.24 -1.20 -8.74
N ALA A 179 -3.48 -1.25 -8.22
CA ALA A 179 -3.74 -1.51 -6.80
C ALA A 179 -3.48 -2.95 -6.39
N ASN A 180 -3.00 -3.13 -5.16
CA ASN A 180 -2.83 -4.42 -4.50
C ASN A 180 -3.38 -4.37 -3.06
N GLY A 181 -4.65 -3.98 -2.98
CA GLY A 181 -5.29 -3.47 -1.78
C GLY A 181 -5.68 -4.50 -0.73
N TYR A 182 -5.69 -4.04 0.51
CA TYR A 182 -6.09 -4.82 1.68
C TYR A 182 -6.66 -3.89 2.76
N PHE A 183 -7.37 -4.46 3.73
CA PHE A 183 -7.88 -3.73 4.90
C PHE A 183 -6.75 -3.50 5.90
N ALA A 184 -6.42 -2.23 6.12
CA ALA A 184 -5.26 -1.78 6.89
C ALA A 184 -5.58 -0.60 7.80
N HIS A 185 -4.61 -0.21 8.62
CA HIS A 185 -4.56 1.15 9.16
C HIS A 185 -4.27 2.14 8.03
N HIS A 186 -5.10 3.17 7.83
CA HIS A 186 -4.97 4.11 6.71
C HIS A 186 -3.60 4.80 6.61
N GLU A 187 -2.90 5.02 7.74
CA GLU A 187 -1.56 5.64 7.73
C GLU A 187 -0.49 4.74 7.10
N MET A 188 -0.75 3.44 6.94
CA MET A 188 0.15 2.46 6.31
C MET A 188 0.56 2.91 4.91
N GLU A 189 -0.41 3.31 4.10
CA GLU A 189 -0.23 3.76 2.71
C GLU A 189 0.79 4.90 2.59
N LEU A 190 0.76 5.84 3.55
CA LEU A 190 1.66 7.00 3.55
C LEU A 190 3.13 6.63 3.79
N GLY A 191 3.38 5.42 4.31
CA GLY A 191 4.73 4.87 4.42
C GLY A 191 5.44 4.76 3.07
N MET A 192 4.69 4.57 1.98
CA MET A 192 5.23 4.55 0.61
C MET A 192 5.90 5.88 0.28
N TRP A 193 5.28 7.00 0.66
CA TRP A 193 5.81 8.34 0.42
C TRP A 193 7.00 8.70 1.33
N ARG A 194 7.56 7.76 2.10
CA ARG A 194 8.76 8.00 2.92
C ARG A 194 10.01 7.31 2.38
N VAL A 195 9.86 6.37 1.43
CA VAL A 195 11.01 5.65 0.91
C VAL A 195 11.87 6.55 0.03
N LYS A 196 13.18 6.31 0.03
CA LYS A 196 14.15 7.18 -0.66
C LYS A 196 14.23 6.94 -2.18
N HIS A 197 13.71 5.80 -2.66
CA HIS A 197 13.76 5.42 -4.07
C HIS A 197 12.56 5.94 -4.87
N HIS A 198 11.69 6.73 -4.25
CA HIS A 198 10.52 7.36 -4.85
C HIS A 198 10.57 8.89 -4.74
N GLU A 199 9.85 9.57 -5.63
CA GLU A 199 9.89 11.03 -5.79
C GLU A 199 8.95 11.77 -4.82
N MET A 200 7.98 11.07 -4.24
CA MET A 200 6.95 11.67 -3.37
C MET A 200 7.39 11.88 -1.90
N HIS A 201 8.69 11.96 -1.62
CA HIS A 201 9.21 11.99 -0.25
C HIS A 201 9.02 13.31 0.52
N SER A 202 8.66 14.38 -0.20
CA SER A 202 8.38 15.71 0.38
C SER A 202 7.31 15.62 1.48
N PRO A 203 7.53 16.22 2.68
CA PRO A 203 6.53 16.28 3.74
C PRO A 203 5.17 16.85 3.29
N ALA A 204 5.16 17.72 2.29
CA ALA A 204 3.94 18.37 1.79
C ALA A 204 2.83 17.37 1.40
N TYR A 205 3.17 16.20 0.84
CA TYR A 205 2.17 15.18 0.50
C TYR A 205 1.45 14.64 1.74
N ARG A 206 2.22 14.31 2.79
CA ARG A 206 1.67 13.82 4.06
C ARG A 206 0.95 14.93 4.81
N ASP A 207 1.47 16.16 4.79
CA ASP A 207 0.85 17.30 5.46
C ASP A 207 -0.53 17.62 4.86
N GLU A 208 -0.64 17.62 3.53
CA GLU A 208 -1.92 17.83 2.83
C GLU A 208 -2.91 16.68 3.08
N TYR A 209 -2.43 15.44 3.12
CA TYR A 209 -3.26 14.32 3.55
C TYR A 209 -3.79 14.53 4.97
N LEU A 210 -2.93 14.90 5.93
CA LEU A 210 -3.28 15.06 7.34
C LEU A 210 -4.25 16.23 7.60
N LYS A 211 -4.25 17.27 6.75
CA LYS A 211 -5.28 18.32 6.80
C LYS A 211 -6.68 17.78 6.55
N ASN A 212 -6.78 16.69 5.78
CA ASN A 212 -8.05 16.10 5.37
C ASN A 212 -8.38 14.85 6.20
N MET A 213 -7.41 14.02 6.56
CA MET A 213 -7.61 12.83 7.38
C MET A 213 -6.60 12.83 8.54
N PRO A 214 -7.03 13.27 9.75
CA PRO A 214 -6.13 13.44 10.89
C PRO A 214 -5.42 12.15 11.31
N ALA A 215 -4.23 12.30 11.89
CA ALA A 215 -3.47 11.19 12.42
C ALA A 215 -4.20 10.47 13.56
N SER A 216 -4.07 9.15 13.59
CA SER A 216 -4.56 8.29 14.67
C SER A 216 -3.88 8.62 15.99
N ILE A 217 -4.64 8.53 17.08
CA ILE A 217 -4.14 8.76 18.42
C ILE A 217 -3.25 7.59 18.86
N PRO A 218 -2.05 7.84 19.42
CA PRO A 218 -1.46 9.14 19.73
C PRO A 218 -0.84 9.85 18.51
N ALA A 219 -1.31 11.07 18.19
CA ALA A 219 -0.94 11.80 16.99
C ALA A 219 0.55 12.20 16.95
N ASN A 220 1.17 12.43 18.10
CA ASN A 220 2.60 12.76 18.19
C ASN A 220 3.53 11.60 17.80
N GLN A 221 3.00 10.38 17.63
CA GLN A 221 3.75 9.21 17.15
C GLN A 221 3.54 8.94 15.65
N PHE A 222 2.79 9.79 14.94
CA PHE A 222 2.52 9.64 13.52
C PHE A 222 3.80 9.45 12.71
N ASP A 223 4.79 10.34 12.87
CA ASP A 223 6.00 10.30 12.06
C ASP A 223 6.80 8.99 12.26
N ASP A 224 6.88 8.52 13.51
CA ASP A 224 7.56 7.27 13.85
C ASP A 224 6.84 6.05 13.27
N ARG A 225 5.49 6.01 13.34
CA ARG A 225 4.69 4.96 12.70
C ARG A 225 4.91 4.95 11.18
N ASN A 226 4.94 6.12 10.58
CA ASN A 226 5.08 6.25 9.14
C ASN A 226 6.48 5.84 8.65
N ARG A 227 7.53 6.08 9.45
CA ARG A 227 8.87 5.50 9.23
C ARG A 227 8.84 3.98 9.33
N LEU A 228 8.16 3.41 10.34
CA LEU A 228 8.01 1.97 10.46
C LEU A 228 7.29 1.36 9.24
N TYR A 229 6.18 1.96 8.79
CA TYR A 229 5.45 1.51 7.60
C TYR A 229 6.28 1.54 6.33
N SER A 230 7.17 2.54 6.19
CA SER A 230 8.10 2.64 5.05
C SER A 230 9.06 1.44 4.91
N VAL A 231 9.28 0.67 5.98
CA VAL A 231 10.15 -0.52 5.94
C VAL A 231 9.53 -1.62 5.07
N LYS A 232 8.20 -1.79 5.07
CA LYS A 232 7.49 -2.75 4.19
C LYS A 232 7.80 -2.45 2.73
N PHE A 233 7.64 -1.20 2.32
CA PHE A 233 7.87 -0.76 0.94
C PHE A 233 9.35 -0.82 0.55
N SER A 234 10.26 -0.54 1.50
CA SER A 234 11.70 -0.70 1.27
C SER A 234 12.11 -2.16 1.06
N LEU A 235 11.51 -3.09 1.81
CA LEU A 235 11.69 -4.53 1.60
C LEU A 235 11.10 -4.98 0.27
N ALA A 236 9.91 -4.47 -0.08
CA ALA A 236 9.29 -4.73 -1.38
C ALA A 236 10.19 -4.34 -2.54
N PHE A 237 10.64 -3.09 -2.56
CA PHE A 237 11.61 -2.62 -3.53
C PHE A 237 12.89 -3.46 -3.57
N SER A 238 13.40 -3.86 -2.40
CA SER A 238 14.58 -4.70 -2.28
C SER A 238 14.41 -6.03 -3.01
N PHE A 239 13.30 -6.73 -2.76
CA PHE A 239 13.07 -8.04 -3.36
C PHE A 239 12.68 -7.97 -4.84
N HIS A 240 12.29 -6.82 -5.38
CA HIS A 240 12.15 -6.63 -6.83
C HIS A 240 13.48 -6.33 -7.54
N HIS A 241 14.47 -5.78 -6.82
CA HIS A 241 15.71 -5.27 -7.40
C HIS A 241 16.94 -5.90 -6.75
N HIS A 242 17.47 -6.95 -7.37
CA HIS A 242 18.73 -7.57 -6.91
C HIS A 242 19.85 -6.53 -6.79
N GLY A 243 20.49 -6.47 -5.62
CA GLY A 243 21.58 -5.51 -5.35
C GLY A 243 21.14 -4.06 -5.11
N SER A 244 19.84 -3.84 -4.85
CA SER A 244 19.27 -2.50 -4.64
C SER A 244 19.94 -1.70 -3.52
N LEU A 245 19.72 -0.39 -3.57
CA LEU A 245 20.09 0.56 -2.51
C LEU A 245 19.43 0.23 -1.16
N ALA A 246 18.34 -0.55 -1.13
CA ALA A 246 17.66 -0.88 0.12
C ALA A 246 18.50 -1.77 1.05
N ARG A 247 19.45 -2.54 0.49
CA ARG A 247 20.45 -3.31 1.26
C ARG A 247 21.75 -2.55 1.52
N GLN A 248 21.89 -1.32 1.02
CA GLN A 248 23.09 -0.49 1.20
C GLN A 248 22.96 0.37 2.47
N LYS A 249 24.07 0.55 3.18
CA LYS A 249 24.14 1.25 4.47
C LYS A 249 23.94 2.76 4.35
#